data_AF-A0AAW9CC85-F1
#
_entry.id   AF-A0AAW9CC85-F1
#
_cell.length_a   1.000
_cell.length_b   1.000
_cell.length_c   1.000
_cell.angle_alpha   90.00
_cell.angle_beta   90.00
_cell.angle_gamma   90.00
#
_symmetry.space_group_name_H-M   'P 1'
#
loop_
_entity.id
_entity.type
_entity.pdbx_description
1 polymer ?
#
loop_
_entity_poly.entity_id
_entity_poly.type
_entity_poly.pdbx_seq_one_letter_code
_entity_poly.pdbx_strand_id
1 'polypeptide(L)'
;MSIPHANFNAPTSPVLPTSGKWDGVVHIYQAGNSNSSYAEQASATKSTIDVHQHGDWNKSTVNQSTSQSAVVINQQGTGNQSYASQSGSGNSIGVGQLGTGHSSTAIQAGTSNAINVSQNGGSYNSSYVNQKGKNSSVDVTQVDYRNSSTVNQNAEGSMVVIAQSGSYNSSYVDQSRNNNLAYVQQVGGSGNSSTVIQH
;
A
#
# COMPACT_ATOMS: atom_id res chain seq x y z
N MET A 1 -18.06 -1.78 29.89
CA MET A 1 -19.07 -0.99 29.16
C MET A 1 -18.81 -1.26 27.68
N SER A 2 -19.61 -2.11 27.07
CA SER A 2 -19.43 -2.62 25.71
C SER A 2 -19.92 -1.59 24.69
N ILE A 3 -19.06 -1.22 23.74
CA ILE A 3 -19.43 -0.37 22.62
C ILE A 3 -20.17 -1.25 21.59
N PRO A 4 -21.34 -0.84 21.07
CA PRO A 4 -22.11 -1.68 20.14
C PRO A 4 -21.43 -1.75 18.77
N HIS A 5 -21.31 -2.95 18.23
CA HIS A 5 -20.92 -3.17 16.83
C HIS A 5 -22.11 -2.83 15.94
N ALA A 6 -22.09 -1.66 15.30
CA ALA A 6 -22.97 -1.36 14.19
C ALA A 6 -22.56 -2.19 12.97
N ASN A 7 -23.54 -2.68 12.22
CA ASN A 7 -23.36 -3.35 10.93
C ASN A 7 -22.64 -2.41 9.95
N PHE A 8 -21.34 -2.59 9.78
CA PHE A 8 -20.54 -1.86 8.80
C PHE A 8 -20.39 -2.70 7.55
N ASN A 9 -21.07 -2.28 6.47
CA ASN A 9 -20.71 -2.70 5.12
C ASN A 9 -19.28 -2.24 4.84
N ALA A 10 -18.41 -3.19 4.54
CA ALA A 10 -16.98 -2.97 4.33
C ALA A 10 -16.75 -1.92 3.23
N PRO A 11 -15.94 -0.87 3.47
CA PRO A 11 -15.59 0.05 2.41
C PRO A 11 -14.58 -0.61 1.46
N THR A 12 -14.95 -0.73 0.19
CA THR A 12 -14.11 -1.20 -0.93
C THR A 12 -13.09 -0.15 -1.41
N SER A 13 -12.74 0.79 -0.53
CA SER A 13 -11.73 1.82 -0.76
C SER A 13 -11.12 2.17 0.58
N PRO A 14 -9.78 2.28 0.70
CA PRO A 14 -9.13 2.77 1.90
C PRO A 14 -9.74 4.12 2.27
N VAL A 15 -10.49 4.18 3.37
CA VAL A 15 -11.04 5.45 3.86
C VAL A 15 -9.91 6.16 4.59
N LEU A 16 -9.22 7.06 3.89
CA LEU A 16 -8.38 8.05 4.56
C LEU A 16 -9.30 8.86 5.49
N PRO A 17 -8.94 9.12 6.76
CA PRO A 17 -9.70 10.04 7.58
C PRO A 17 -9.65 11.44 6.92
N THR A 18 -10.75 11.81 6.27
CA THR A 18 -10.93 13.09 5.57
C THR A 18 -11.12 14.27 6.51
N SER A 19 -11.33 14.00 7.80
CA SER A 19 -11.27 14.97 8.90
C SER A 19 -11.53 14.22 10.21
N GLY A 20 -10.52 14.09 11.07
CA GLY A 20 -10.62 13.41 12.35
C GLY A 20 -9.22 13.21 12.92
N LYS A 21 -9.01 13.62 14.16
CA LYS A 21 -7.70 14.00 14.68
C LYS A 21 -6.62 12.92 14.52
N TRP A 22 -5.47 13.39 14.05
CA TRP A 22 -4.19 12.70 14.10
C TRP A 22 -3.77 12.50 15.57
N ASP A 23 -4.28 11.46 16.22
CA ASP A 23 -4.14 11.29 17.68
C ASP A 23 -2.94 10.45 18.11
N GLY A 24 -2.05 10.05 17.19
CA GLY A 24 -0.92 9.19 17.56
C GLY A 24 -1.34 7.74 17.85
N VAL A 25 -2.42 7.27 17.21
CA VAL A 25 -3.10 6.01 17.56
C VAL A 25 -2.83 4.94 16.53
N VAL A 26 -2.61 3.72 17.04
CA VAL A 26 -2.56 2.48 16.27
C VAL A 26 -3.91 1.79 16.41
N HIS A 27 -4.66 1.63 15.32
CA HIS A 27 -5.85 0.81 15.24
C HIS A 27 -5.53 -0.50 14.51
N ILE A 28 -5.86 -1.64 15.13
CA ILE A 28 -5.73 -2.96 14.53
C ILE A 28 -7.05 -3.69 14.72
N TYR A 29 -7.69 -4.05 13.62
CA TYR A 29 -8.88 -4.88 13.59
C TYR A 29 -8.56 -6.19 12.86
N GLN A 30 -8.77 -7.32 13.54
CA GLN A 30 -8.53 -8.65 13.00
C GLN A 30 -9.80 -9.51 13.16
N ALA A 31 -10.36 -9.97 12.05
CA ALA A 31 -11.51 -10.87 12.01
C ALA A 31 -11.16 -12.13 11.21
N GLY A 32 -11.49 -13.31 11.73
CA GLY A 32 -11.11 -14.62 11.17
C GLY A 32 -9.97 -15.29 11.93
N ASN A 33 -9.37 -16.35 11.38
CA ASN A 33 -8.43 -17.22 12.11
C ASN A 33 -6.95 -16.91 11.80
N SER A 34 -6.10 -16.93 12.82
CA SER A 34 -4.63 -16.87 12.66
C SER A 34 -4.09 -15.63 11.91
N ASN A 35 -4.80 -14.51 11.94
CA ASN A 35 -4.27 -13.24 11.45
C ASN A 35 -3.18 -12.71 12.40
N SER A 36 -2.13 -12.10 11.86
CA SER A 36 -1.02 -11.52 12.60
C SER A 36 -0.76 -10.09 12.13
N SER A 37 -0.74 -9.14 13.07
CA SER A 37 -0.41 -7.75 12.78
C SER A 37 0.64 -7.27 13.79
N TYR A 38 1.69 -6.64 13.26
CA TYR A 38 2.66 -5.89 14.05
C TYR A 38 2.63 -4.43 13.58
N ALA A 39 2.49 -3.49 14.50
CA ALA A 39 2.55 -2.07 14.20
C ALA A 39 3.40 -1.36 15.25
N GLU A 40 4.43 -0.66 14.79
CA GLU A 40 5.29 0.15 15.63
C GLU A 40 5.25 1.60 15.18
N GLN A 41 4.96 2.50 16.12
CA GLN A 41 4.89 3.94 15.90
C GLN A 41 5.90 4.63 16.83
N ALA A 42 7.02 5.08 16.28
CA ALA A 42 8.11 5.71 17.04
C ALA A 42 8.22 7.21 16.73
N SER A 43 8.32 8.05 17.78
CA SER A 43 8.54 9.51 17.67
C SER A 43 7.52 10.26 16.79
N ALA A 44 6.29 9.76 16.74
CA ALA A 44 5.32 10.13 15.73
C ALA A 44 4.22 11.04 16.32
N THR A 45 4.41 12.36 16.24
CA THR A 45 3.35 13.32 16.58
C THR A 45 2.37 13.45 15.43
N LYS A 46 1.06 13.34 15.72
CA LYS A 46 0.00 13.43 14.69
C LYS A 46 0.11 12.36 13.60
N SER A 47 0.31 11.11 13.98
CA SER A 47 0.46 10.01 13.03
C SER A 47 -0.48 8.87 13.38
N THR A 48 -0.99 8.17 12.37
CA THR A 48 -1.98 7.10 12.55
C THR A 48 -1.55 5.86 11.78
N ILE A 49 -1.57 4.70 12.45
CA ILE A 49 -1.55 3.39 11.81
C ILE A 49 -2.96 2.81 11.92
N ASP A 50 -3.53 2.38 10.81
CA ASP A 50 -4.82 1.68 10.76
C ASP A 50 -4.69 0.38 9.96
N VAL A 51 -4.94 -0.76 10.60
CA VAL A 51 -4.78 -2.08 9.99
C VAL A 51 -6.05 -2.89 10.16
N HIS A 52 -6.67 -3.28 9.06
CA HIS A 52 -7.86 -4.13 9.01
C HIS A 52 -7.50 -5.44 8.31
N GLN A 53 -7.63 -6.57 9.02
CA GLN A 53 -7.43 -7.91 8.48
C GLN A 53 -8.72 -8.72 8.63
N HIS A 54 -9.26 -9.21 7.51
CA HIS A 54 -10.45 -10.04 7.47
C HIS A 54 -10.17 -11.34 6.72
N GLY A 55 -10.45 -12.49 7.34
CA GLY A 55 -10.20 -13.82 6.78
C GLY A 55 -9.10 -14.55 7.55
N ASP A 56 -8.37 -15.45 6.91
CA ASP A 56 -7.46 -16.37 7.60
C ASP A 56 -5.99 -16.15 7.21
N TRP A 57 -5.07 -16.27 8.17
CA TRP A 57 -3.61 -16.23 7.95
C TRP A 57 -3.06 -14.94 7.32
N ASN A 58 -3.77 -13.82 7.41
CA ASN A 58 -3.25 -12.55 6.92
C ASN A 58 -2.15 -12.03 7.83
N LYS A 59 -1.08 -11.47 7.24
CA LYS A 59 0.05 -10.87 7.96
C LYS A 59 0.26 -9.43 7.55
N SER A 60 0.37 -8.53 8.53
CA SER A 60 0.72 -7.13 8.32
C SER A 60 1.86 -6.73 9.25
N THR A 61 2.77 -5.91 8.74
CA THR A 61 3.84 -5.30 9.53
C THR A 61 3.96 -3.84 9.13
N VAL A 62 3.75 -2.94 10.10
CA VAL A 62 3.84 -1.49 9.90
C VAL A 62 4.92 -0.93 10.80
N ASN A 63 5.85 -0.18 10.22
CA ASN A 63 6.82 0.62 10.97
C ASN A 63 6.67 2.09 10.57
N GLN A 64 6.29 2.94 11.52
CA GLN A 64 6.08 4.36 11.29
C GLN A 64 6.95 5.20 12.23
N SER A 65 7.94 5.87 11.66
CA SER A 65 8.89 6.73 12.39
C SER A 65 8.78 8.19 11.90
N THR A 66 7.58 8.78 11.97
CA THR A 66 7.24 10.05 11.28
C THR A 66 6.24 10.91 12.02
N SER A 67 6.26 12.22 11.80
CA SER A 67 5.18 13.13 12.19
C SER A 67 4.17 13.37 11.06
N GLN A 68 2.90 13.65 11.39
CA GLN A 68 1.85 14.03 10.42
C GLN A 68 1.62 13.02 9.29
N SER A 69 1.72 11.72 9.55
CA SER A 69 1.71 10.72 8.49
C SER A 69 0.73 9.58 8.77
N ALA A 70 0.24 8.88 7.74
CA ALA A 70 -0.73 7.80 7.87
C ALA A 70 -0.22 6.50 7.23
N VAL A 71 -0.48 5.36 7.86
CA VAL A 71 -0.40 4.05 7.20
C VAL A 71 -1.74 3.36 7.34
N VAL A 72 -2.36 2.97 6.23
CA VAL A 72 -3.60 2.21 6.20
C VAL A 72 -3.36 0.90 5.46
N ILE A 73 -3.66 -0.23 6.11
CA ILE A 73 -3.59 -1.57 5.52
C ILE A 73 -4.95 -2.23 5.63
N ASN A 74 -5.48 -2.71 4.51
CA ASN A 74 -6.70 -3.51 4.46
C ASN A 74 -6.42 -4.83 3.72
N GLN A 75 -6.51 -5.95 4.44
CA GLN A 75 -6.31 -7.29 3.90
C GLN A 75 -7.60 -8.09 4.07
N GLN A 76 -8.17 -8.55 2.96
CA GLN A 76 -9.36 -9.38 2.94
C GLN A 76 -9.10 -10.67 2.15
N GLY A 77 -9.30 -11.81 2.80
CA GLY A 77 -9.12 -13.15 2.21
C GLY A 77 -8.11 -13.99 2.98
N THR A 78 -7.32 -14.80 2.28
CA THR A 78 -6.46 -15.81 2.92
C THR A 78 -4.99 -15.60 2.61
N GLY A 79 -4.14 -15.53 3.63
CA GLY A 79 -2.68 -15.56 3.47
C GLY A 79 -2.09 -14.29 2.84
N ASN A 80 -2.78 -13.16 2.88
CA ASN A 80 -2.24 -11.91 2.33
C ASN A 80 -1.16 -11.34 3.25
N GLN A 81 -0.09 -10.82 2.67
CA GLN A 81 1.08 -10.30 3.39
C GLN A 81 1.34 -8.85 2.99
N SER A 82 1.47 -7.97 3.98
CA SER A 82 1.78 -6.56 3.79
C SER A 82 2.88 -6.10 4.72
N TYR A 83 3.83 -5.35 4.15
CA TYR A 83 4.85 -4.63 4.88
C TYR A 83 4.80 -3.17 4.48
N ALA A 84 4.62 -2.28 5.44
CA ALA A 84 4.65 -0.84 5.23
C ALA A 84 5.69 -0.21 6.15
N SER A 85 6.58 0.60 5.60
CA SER A 85 7.58 1.35 6.37
C SER A 85 7.63 2.79 5.91
N GLN A 86 7.52 3.71 6.86
CA GLN A 86 7.40 5.13 6.61
C GLN A 86 8.37 5.92 7.50
N SER A 87 9.13 6.83 6.88
CA SER A 87 10.07 7.75 7.54
C SER A 87 9.96 9.17 6.96
N GLY A 88 10.30 10.21 7.74
CA GLY A 88 10.09 11.62 7.37
C GLY A 88 8.82 12.27 7.93
N SER A 89 8.11 13.10 7.13
CA SER A 89 6.95 13.88 7.61
C SER A 89 5.88 14.08 6.53
N GLY A 90 4.60 14.05 6.89
CA GLY A 90 3.51 14.30 5.92
C GLY A 90 3.23 13.15 4.95
N ASN A 91 3.74 11.95 5.20
CA ASN A 91 3.70 10.83 4.27
C ASN A 91 2.41 9.98 4.43
N SER A 92 1.96 9.30 3.37
CA SER A 92 0.82 8.38 3.45
C SER A 92 1.07 7.10 2.67
N ILE A 93 0.87 5.95 3.32
CA ILE A 93 0.86 4.62 2.67
C ILE A 93 -0.53 4.01 2.79
N GLY A 94 -1.12 3.62 1.68
CA GLY A 94 -2.35 2.83 1.60
C GLY A 94 -2.09 1.49 0.91
N VAL A 95 -2.46 0.39 1.54
CA VAL A 95 -2.35 -0.97 0.97
C VAL A 95 -3.71 -1.67 1.09
N GLY A 96 -4.27 -2.09 -0.04
CA GLY A 96 -5.46 -2.93 -0.13
C GLY A 96 -5.14 -4.26 -0.82
N GLN A 97 -5.44 -5.38 -0.16
CA GLN A 97 -5.24 -6.73 -0.70
C GLN A 97 -6.54 -7.51 -0.56
N LEU A 98 -7.19 -7.83 -1.69
CA LEU A 98 -8.44 -8.60 -1.73
C LEU A 98 -8.22 -9.88 -2.53
N GLY A 99 -8.15 -11.02 -1.85
CA GLY A 99 -7.93 -12.32 -2.49
C GLY A 99 -7.02 -13.24 -1.67
N THR A 100 -6.25 -14.08 -2.36
CA THR A 100 -5.43 -15.12 -1.72
C THR A 100 -3.94 -14.94 -2.02
N GLY A 101 -3.12 -14.90 -0.97
CA GLY A 101 -1.66 -14.95 -1.09
C GLY A 101 -1.02 -13.72 -1.73
N HIS A 102 -1.67 -12.56 -1.70
CA HIS A 102 -1.08 -11.32 -2.17
C HIS A 102 0.09 -10.88 -1.29
N SER A 103 1.10 -10.25 -1.88
CA SER A 103 2.25 -9.70 -1.16
C SER A 103 2.51 -8.26 -1.56
N SER A 104 2.63 -7.36 -0.59
CA SER A 104 2.92 -5.95 -0.83
C SER A 104 3.98 -5.44 0.12
N THR A 105 5.02 -4.79 -0.41
CA THR A 105 6.00 -4.04 0.35
C THR A 105 5.96 -2.59 -0.11
N ALA A 106 5.63 -1.67 0.80
CA ALA A 106 5.62 -0.23 0.57
C ALA A 106 6.60 0.45 1.53
N ILE A 107 7.62 1.09 0.99
CA ILE A 107 8.65 1.81 1.76
C ILE A 107 8.67 3.25 1.28
N GLN A 108 8.49 4.17 2.20
CA GLN A 108 8.41 5.60 1.91
C GLN A 108 9.35 6.41 2.81
N ALA A 109 10.13 7.30 2.19
CA ALA A 109 10.98 8.25 2.89
C ALA A 109 10.87 9.65 2.28
N GLY A 110 11.00 10.68 3.12
CA GLY A 110 11.00 12.09 2.69
C GLY A 110 9.78 12.85 3.19
N THR A 111 9.28 13.82 2.42
CA THR A 111 8.18 14.69 2.87
C THR A 111 7.00 14.73 1.91
N SER A 112 5.78 14.57 2.42
CA SER A 112 4.55 14.73 1.62
C SER A 112 4.45 13.80 0.41
N ASN A 113 4.99 12.58 0.51
CA ASN A 113 4.81 11.57 -0.53
C ASN A 113 3.54 10.72 -0.27
N ALA A 114 3.09 9.96 -1.27
CA ALA A 114 1.99 9.02 -1.13
C ALA A 114 2.23 7.72 -1.91
N ILE A 115 2.10 6.56 -1.25
CA ILE A 115 2.06 5.24 -1.90
C ILE A 115 0.64 4.66 -1.74
N ASN A 116 0.02 4.28 -2.85
CA ASN A 116 -1.20 3.48 -2.87
C ASN A 116 -0.93 2.17 -3.62
N VAL A 117 -1.22 1.05 -2.98
CA VAL A 117 -1.13 -0.29 -3.57
C VAL A 117 -2.49 -0.96 -3.44
N SER A 118 -3.06 -1.40 -4.55
CA SER A 118 -4.31 -2.17 -4.62
C SER A 118 -4.08 -3.46 -5.40
N GLN A 119 -4.20 -4.60 -4.71
CA GLN A 119 -4.11 -5.94 -5.29
C GLN A 119 -5.49 -6.58 -5.19
N ASN A 120 -6.25 -6.55 -6.29
CA ASN A 120 -7.66 -6.94 -6.31
C ASN A 120 -7.89 -8.21 -7.15
N GLY A 121 -8.45 -9.24 -6.54
CA GLY A 121 -8.84 -10.46 -7.24
C GLY A 121 -7.66 -11.35 -7.59
N GLY A 122 -8.00 -12.59 -7.98
CA GLY A 122 -7.04 -13.65 -8.27
C GLY A 122 -6.20 -14.07 -7.04
N SER A 123 -5.00 -14.57 -7.31
CA SER A 123 -4.08 -15.02 -6.27
C SER A 123 -2.65 -14.63 -6.61
N TYR A 124 -1.82 -14.43 -5.57
CA TYR A 124 -0.36 -14.29 -5.67
C TYR A 124 0.17 -13.07 -6.44
N ASN A 125 -0.58 -11.95 -6.48
CA ASN A 125 -0.02 -10.67 -6.93
C ASN A 125 1.05 -10.17 -5.94
N SER A 126 2.11 -9.55 -6.46
CA SER A 126 3.26 -9.05 -5.70
C SER A 126 3.59 -7.61 -6.10
N SER A 127 3.74 -6.72 -5.13
CA SER A 127 4.15 -5.34 -5.38
C SER A 127 5.27 -4.93 -4.43
N TYR A 128 6.33 -4.35 -4.97
CA TYR A 128 7.38 -3.67 -4.23
C TYR A 128 7.42 -2.21 -4.65
N VAL A 129 7.21 -1.30 -3.70
CA VAL A 129 7.31 0.15 -3.93
C VAL A 129 8.31 0.73 -2.94
N ASN A 130 9.32 1.41 -3.46
CA ASN A 130 10.28 2.20 -2.70
C ASN A 130 10.27 3.63 -3.23
N GLN A 131 9.73 4.54 -2.43
CA GLN A 131 9.56 5.94 -2.80
C GLN A 131 10.37 6.84 -1.87
N LYS A 132 11.23 7.67 -2.47
CA LYS A 132 12.04 8.68 -1.80
C LYS A 132 11.90 10.01 -2.54
N GLY A 133 11.73 11.09 -1.80
CA GLY A 133 11.69 12.44 -2.37
C GLY A 133 10.73 13.35 -1.63
N LYS A 134 10.17 14.32 -2.36
CA LYS A 134 9.19 15.27 -1.85
C LYS A 134 8.04 15.44 -2.83
N ASN A 135 6.80 15.46 -2.32
CA ASN A 135 5.58 15.67 -3.11
C ASN A 135 5.41 14.68 -4.28
N SER A 136 5.81 13.42 -4.10
CA SER A 136 5.70 12.39 -5.14
C SER A 136 4.63 11.37 -4.79
N SER A 137 4.05 10.71 -5.80
CA SER A 137 3.05 9.66 -5.62
C SER A 137 3.35 8.40 -6.44
N VAL A 138 3.08 7.24 -5.86
CA VAL A 138 3.06 5.95 -6.56
C VAL A 138 1.68 5.32 -6.37
N ASP A 139 1.01 4.99 -7.46
CA ASP A 139 -0.23 4.21 -7.49
C ASP A 139 0.03 2.90 -8.24
N VAL A 140 -0.19 1.77 -7.56
CA VAL A 140 -0.07 0.43 -8.14
C VAL A 140 -1.40 -0.28 -8.00
N THR A 141 -1.99 -0.64 -9.13
CA THR A 141 -3.18 -1.50 -9.23
C THR A 141 -2.83 -2.79 -9.96
N GLN A 142 -3.02 -3.93 -9.29
CA GLN A 142 -2.81 -5.28 -9.84
C GLN A 142 -4.10 -6.09 -9.73
N VAL A 143 -4.56 -6.61 -10.86
CA VAL A 143 -5.81 -7.38 -10.96
C VAL A 143 -5.54 -8.75 -11.56
N ASP A 144 -6.20 -9.79 -11.05
CA ASP A 144 -6.08 -11.20 -11.45
C ASP A 144 -4.84 -11.93 -10.88
N TYR A 145 -4.14 -12.73 -11.69
CA TYR A 145 -3.24 -13.78 -11.19
C TYR A 145 -1.76 -13.48 -11.40
N ARG A 146 -0.99 -13.48 -10.30
CA ARG A 146 0.49 -13.49 -10.30
C ARG A 146 1.14 -12.32 -11.05
N ASN A 147 0.56 -11.14 -10.96
CA ASN A 147 1.18 -9.91 -11.44
C ASN A 147 2.27 -9.45 -10.47
N SER A 148 3.36 -8.89 -11.02
CA SER A 148 4.51 -8.41 -10.26
C SER A 148 4.84 -6.98 -10.67
N SER A 149 5.01 -6.09 -9.70
CA SER A 149 5.43 -4.71 -9.95
C SER A 149 6.54 -4.31 -9.00
N THR A 150 7.58 -3.68 -9.54
CA THR A 150 8.66 -3.06 -8.77
C THR A 150 8.74 -1.58 -9.15
N VAL A 151 8.60 -0.71 -8.17
CA VAL A 151 8.74 0.75 -8.33
C VAL A 151 9.85 1.26 -7.44
N ASN A 152 10.84 1.91 -8.05
CA ASN A 152 11.85 2.71 -7.38
C ASN A 152 11.67 4.16 -7.85
N GLN A 153 11.09 5.00 -7.00
CA GLN A 153 10.92 6.42 -7.31
C GLN A 153 11.81 7.24 -6.39
N ASN A 154 12.86 7.83 -6.96
CA ASN A 154 13.81 8.72 -6.27
C ASN A 154 13.75 10.12 -6.90
N ALA A 155 12.56 10.74 -6.89
CA ALA A 155 12.30 12.01 -7.58
C ALA A 155 11.34 12.89 -6.78
N GLU A 156 11.43 14.20 -6.97
CA GLU A 156 10.49 15.19 -6.41
C GLU A 156 9.36 15.51 -7.40
N GLY A 157 8.16 15.79 -6.89
CA GLY A 157 7.00 16.21 -7.69
C GLY A 157 6.56 15.20 -8.75
N SER A 158 6.86 13.92 -8.54
CA SER A 158 6.79 12.89 -9.57
C SER A 158 5.68 11.88 -9.31
N MET A 159 5.08 11.36 -10.37
CA MET A 159 3.99 10.38 -10.26
C MET A 159 4.32 9.11 -11.04
N VAL A 160 4.19 7.96 -10.38
CA VAL A 160 4.20 6.64 -11.01
C VAL A 160 2.80 6.06 -10.92
N VAL A 161 2.25 5.62 -12.05
CA VAL A 161 1.00 4.86 -12.08
C VAL A 161 1.26 3.53 -12.78
N ILE A 162 0.93 2.43 -12.10
CA ILE A 162 1.01 1.07 -12.63
C ILE A 162 -0.39 0.46 -12.59
N ALA A 163 -0.87 0.02 -13.74
CA ALA A 163 -2.09 -0.77 -13.87
C ALA A 163 -1.79 -2.08 -14.60
N GLN A 164 -1.87 -3.21 -13.90
CA GLN A 164 -1.68 -4.55 -14.44
C GLN A 164 -2.97 -5.36 -14.32
N SER A 165 -3.50 -5.89 -15.44
CA SER A 165 -4.63 -6.81 -15.46
C SER A 165 -4.33 -8.01 -16.36
N GLY A 166 -4.83 -9.19 -16.00
CA GLY A 166 -4.44 -10.46 -16.61
C GLY A 166 -3.40 -11.23 -15.80
N SER A 167 -2.72 -12.19 -16.43
CA SER A 167 -1.88 -13.15 -15.70
C SER A 167 -0.39 -12.92 -15.96
N TYR A 168 0.45 -13.07 -14.93
CA TYR A 168 1.92 -13.02 -15.06
C TYR A 168 2.49 -11.71 -15.63
N ASN A 169 1.80 -10.57 -15.48
CA ASN A 169 2.39 -9.30 -15.91
C ASN A 169 3.53 -8.90 -14.98
N SER A 170 4.59 -8.33 -15.54
CA SER A 170 5.75 -7.83 -14.82
C SER A 170 6.04 -6.38 -15.21
N SER A 171 6.15 -5.49 -14.23
CA SER A 171 6.49 -4.10 -14.46
C SER A 171 7.65 -3.67 -13.58
N TYR A 172 8.65 -3.01 -14.16
CA TYR A 172 9.73 -2.35 -13.45
C TYR A 172 9.72 -0.86 -13.78
N VAL A 173 9.61 -0.01 -12.77
CA VAL A 173 9.71 1.45 -12.90
C VAL A 173 10.87 1.95 -12.05
N ASP A 174 11.81 2.65 -12.67
CA ASP A 174 12.87 3.39 -12.00
C ASP A 174 12.83 4.85 -12.46
N GLN A 175 12.50 5.74 -11.54
CA GLN A 175 12.30 7.15 -11.84
C GLN A 175 13.16 8.01 -10.92
N SER A 176 14.19 8.62 -11.48
CA SER A 176 15.09 9.55 -10.79
C SER A 176 14.94 11.01 -11.21
N ARG A 177 14.12 11.29 -12.24
CA ARG A 177 13.90 12.64 -12.77
C ARG A 177 12.72 13.34 -12.10
N ASN A 178 12.95 14.56 -11.60
CA ASN A 178 11.92 15.39 -10.97
C ASN A 178 10.81 15.82 -11.95
N ASN A 179 9.61 16.06 -11.43
CA ASN A 179 8.41 16.51 -12.15
C ASN A 179 8.05 15.64 -13.37
N ASN A 180 8.23 14.32 -13.24
CA ASN A 180 7.97 13.41 -14.35
C ASN A 180 6.83 12.44 -14.03
N LEU A 181 6.13 12.00 -15.08
CA LEU A 181 5.04 11.04 -15.01
C LEU A 181 5.51 9.75 -15.69
N ALA A 182 5.58 8.67 -14.91
CA ALA A 182 5.76 7.32 -15.42
C ALA A 182 4.40 6.60 -15.39
N TYR A 183 3.86 6.28 -16.56
CA TYR A 183 2.62 5.53 -16.70
C TYR A 183 2.92 4.16 -17.29
N VAL A 184 2.59 3.10 -16.56
CA VAL A 184 2.67 1.71 -17.00
C VAL A 184 1.27 1.11 -17.00
N GLN A 185 0.82 0.66 -18.16
CA GLN A 185 -0.42 -0.08 -18.29
C GLN A 185 -0.15 -1.39 -19.04
N GLN A 186 -0.48 -2.51 -18.42
CA GLN A 186 -0.40 -3.84 -18.99
C GLN A 186 -1.78 -4.48 -18.84
N VAL A 187 -2.59 -4.48 -19.90
CA VAL A 187 -3.97 -4.96 -19.89
C VAL A 187 -4.10 -6.19 -20.77
N GLY A 188 -4.49 -7.31 -20.16
CA GLY A 188 -4.80 -8.56 -20.84
C GLY A 188 -3.58 -9.39 -21.26
N GLY A 189 -3.78 -10.68 -21.52
CA GLY A 189 -2.71 -11.61 -21.92
C GLY A 189 -2.00 -12.30 -20.75
N SER A 190 -1.00 -13.11 -21.09
CA SER A 190 -0.11 -13.78 -20.15
C SER A 190 1.34 -13.35 -20.39
N GLY A 191 2.03 -12.86 -19.36
CA GLY A 191 3.48 -12.64 -19.43
C GLY A 191 3.95 -11.30 -20.01
N ASN A 192 3.13 -10.24 -19.96
CA ASN A 192 3.61 -8.94 -20.43
C ASN A 192 4.73 -8.41 -19.53
N SER A 193 5.76 -7.81 -20.12
CA SER A 193 6.85 -7.18 -19.39
C SER A 193 6.98 -5.72 -19.81
N SER A 194 7.09 -4.80 -18.86
CA SER A 194 7.28 -3.38 -19.12
C SER A 194 8.39 -2.84 -18.23
N THR A 195 9.32 -2.12 -18.84
CA THR A 195 10.40 -1.44 -18.13
C THR A 195 10.30 0.05 -18.46
N VAL A 196 10.11 0.87 -17.43
CA VAL A 196 10.20 2.33 -17.53
C VAL A 196 11.40 2.77 -16.72
N ILE A 197 12.40 3.34 -17.39
CA ILE A 197 13.56 3.95 -16.75
C ILE A 197 13.59 5.41 -17.20
N GLN A 198 13.49 6.33 -16.25
CA GLN A 198 13.50 7.77 -16.52
C GLN A 198 14.55 8.46 -15.65
N HIS A 199 15.61 8.92 -16.32
CA HIS A 199 16.71 9.71 -15.75
C HIS A 199 16.58 11.20 -16.05
#